data_AF-A0A7C1KZP3-F1
#
_entry.id   AF-A0A7C1KZP3-F1
#
_cell.length_a   1.000
_cell.length_b   1.000
_cell.length_c   1.000
_cell.angle_alpha   90.00
_cell.angle_beta   90.00
_cell.angle_gamma   90.00
#
_symmetry.space_group_name_H-M   'P 1'
#
loop_
_entity.id
_entity.type
_entity.pdbx_description
1 polymer ?
#
loop_
_entity_poly.entity_id
_entity_poly.type
_entity_poly.pdbx_seq_one_letter_code
_entity_poly.pdbx_strand_id
1 'polypeptide(L)'
;MTTATQKKNEITQPQVYQIDYGSFFVESSDGLKLYKVNVDGDKFCSCPDYAKNSKSDPNYQCKHIRAVLNAEESKIFKFQSLQQNVKPKLDEHFIKNIQGKDFVLYAGLLDLSHQKGLQKLEVKAIQYPTKENGYEAICRAVATSKTGEMFVDYGDANPKNCNKMIAQHVLRMASTRSKSRVLRDFTNVGMTALEELGEISDVLGNDNGNPKKTRGRKTSSTKAKTETNPPESSPPPEKKEPVQSTEQKASEANQNDTKPRMSEAQKRAVQNLAKRRGISEEQLEEMAVEKYGIDLENLSSSDAASFIRNLQQTS
;
A
#
# COMPACT_ATOMS: atom_id res chain seq x y z
N MET A 1 -27.35 -54.63 -10.19
CA MET A 1 -25.99 -55.09 -9.82
C MET A 1 -25.03 -54.50 -10.84
N THR A 2 -24.58 -53.27 -10.58
CA THR A 2 -23.77 -52.46 -11.50
C THR A 2 -22.31 -52.78 -11.25
N THR A 3 -21.66 -53.34 -12.27
CA THR A 3 -20.23 -53.65 -12.34
C THR A 3 -19.39 -52.40 -12.07
N ALA A 4 -18.60 -52.45 -11.00
CA ALA A 4 -17.58 -51.46 -10.71
C ALA A 4 -16.46 -51.56 -11.74
N THR A 5 -16.40 -50.59 -12.65
CA THR A 5 -15.32 -50.45 -13.62
C THR A 5 -14.04 -50.09 -12.86
N GLN A 6 -13.13 -51.04 -12.73
CA GLN A 6 -11.76 -50.81 -12.27
C GLN A 6 -11.10 -49.80 -13.22
N LYS A 7 -10.84 -48.59 -12.72
CA LYS A 7 -9.91 -47.66 -13.38
C LYS A 7 -8.55 -48.34 -13.43
N LYS A 8 -8.09 -48.66 -14.64
CA LYS A 8 -6.70 -49.04 -14.90
C LYS A 8 -5.80 -47.94 -14.35
N ASN A 9 -4.99 -48.27 -13.35
CA ASN A 9 -3.88 -47.42 -12.90
C ASN A 9 -2.88 -47.33 -14.06
N GLU A 10 -2.91 -46.23 -14.80
CA GLU A 10 -1.74 -45.80 -15.57
C GLU A 10 -0.58 -45.68 -14.57
N ILE A 11 0.51 -46.41 -14.81
CA ILE A 11 1.71 -46.32 -14.00
C ILE A 11 2.37 -44.98 -14.33
N THR A 12 1.88 -43.92 -13.70
CA THR A 12 2.55 -42.63 -13.70
C THR A 12 3.86 -42.80 -12.96
N GLN A 13 4.97 -42.42 -13.61
CA GLN A 13 6.26 -42.38 -12.91
C GLN A 13 6.14 -41.45 -11.70
N PRO A 14 6.64 -41.86 -10.52
CA PRO A 14 6.48 -41.08 -9.30
C PRO A 14 7.18 -39.74 -9.45
N GLN A 15 6.55 -38.67 -8.98
CA GLN A 15 7.12 -37.33 -9.08
C GLN A 15 8.36 -37.21 -8.19
N VAL A 16 9.40 -36.58 -8.74
CA VAL A 16 10.69 -36.37 -8.07
C VAL A 16 10.90 -34.89 -7.83
N TYR A 17 11.15 -34.54 -6.57
CA TYR A 17 11.35 -33.17 -6.12
C TYR A 17 12.78 -33.03 -5.60
N GLN A 18 13.60 -32.18 -6.23
CA GLN A 18 14.95 -31.90 -5.75
C GLN A 18 14.92 -30.82 -4.67
N ILE A 19 15.52 -31.13 -3.53
CA ILE A 19 15.64 -30.24 -2.37
C ILE A 19 17.00 -29.57 -2.38
N ASP A 20 18.05 -30.36 -2.61
CA ASP A 20 19.44 -29.94 -2.61
C ASP A 20 20.25 -30.84 -3.57
N TYR A 21 21.53 -30.57 -3.74
CA TYR A 21 22.43 -31.47 -4.46
C TYR A 21 22.38 -32.88 -3.86
N GLY A 22 22.10 -33.89 -4.69
CA GLY A 22 22.03 -35.28 -4.24
C GLY A 22 20.80 -35.68 -3.41
N SER A 23 19.95 -34.74 -3.00
CA SER A 23 18.83 -34.98 -2.07
C SER A 23 17.47 -34.65 -2.68
N PHE A 24 16.56 -35.62 -2.59
CA PHE A 24 15.27 -35.61 -3.27
C PHE A 24 14.12 -36.06 -2.35
N PHE A 25 12.89 -35.63 -2.66
CA PHE A 25 11.66 -36.29 -2.24
C PHE A 25 11.04 -37.00 -3.44
N VAL A 26 10.58 -38.24 -3.24
CA VAL A 26 9.90 -39.03 -4.28
C VAL A 26 8.53 -39.46 -3.78
N GLU A 27 7.53 -39.24 -4.62
CA GLU A 27 6.15 -39.60 -4.33
C GLU A 27 5.94 -41.12 -4.29
N SER A 28 5.08 -41.57 -3.38
CA SER A 28 4.59 -42.94 -3.37
C SER A 28 3.66 -43.20 -4.56
N SER A 29 3.47 -44.46 -4.92
CA SER A 29 2.61 -44.86 -6.04
C SER A 29 1.12 -44.52 -5.86
N ASP A 30 0.69 -44.24 -4.63
CA ASP A 30 -0.67 -43.80 -4.29
C ASP A 30 -0.79 -42.27 -4.15
N GLY A 31 0.32 -41.53 -4.30
CA GLY A 31 0.35 -40.07 -4.17
C GLY A 31 0.19 -39.52 -2.75
N LEU A 32 0.15 -40.38 -1.73
CA LEU A 32 -0.17 -39.99 -0.35
C LEU A 32 1.06 -39.67 0.51
N LYS A 33 2.26 -40.06 0.07
CA LYS A 33 3.48 -39.98 0.87
C LYS A 33 4.66 -39.51 0.02
N LEU A 34 5.58 -38.80 0.66
CA LEU A 34 6.88 -38.46 0.09
C LEU A 34 7.97 -39.21 0.85
N TYR A 35 8.89 -39.84 0.12
CA TYR A 35 10.05 -40.50 0.68
C TYR A 35 11.31 -39.69 0.40
N LYS A 36 12.12 -39.47 1.44
CA LYS A 36 13.43 -38.83 1.30
C LYS A 36 14.38 -39.80 0.62
N VAL A 37 15.02 -39.37 -0.45
CA VAL A 37 16.00 -40.13 -1.22
C VAL A 37 17.30 -39.33 -1.27
N ASN A 38 18.42 -39.99 -0.99
CA ASN A 38 19.75 -39.45 -1.21
C ASN A 38 20.49 -40.38 -2.19
N VAL A 39 21.14 -39.79 -3.20
CA VAL A 39 21.93 -40.50 -4.21
C VAL A 39 23.36 -39.96 -4.33
N ASP A 40 23.75 -39.05 -3.45
CA ASP A 40 25.10 -38.48 -3.40
C ASP A 40 25.93 -39.19 -2.32
N GLY A 41 26.92 -39.96 -2.75
CA GLY A 41 27.62 -40.92 -1.89
C GLY A 41 26.78 -42.19 -1.65
N ASP A 42 26.58 -42.54 -0.37
CA ASP A 42 25.82 -43.73 0.00
C ASP A 42 24.32 -43.55 -0.27
N LYS A 43 23.80 -44.38 -1.19
CA LYS A 43 22.39 -44.35 -1.56
C LYS A 43 21.52 -44.59 -0.33
N PHE A 44 20.46 -43.82 -0.18
CA PHE A 44 19.51 -43.96 0.92
C PHE A 44 18.09 -43.65 0.46
N CYS A 45 17.11 -44.39 0.96
CA CYS A 45 15.71 -44.05 0.84
C CYS A 45 14.96 -44.32 2.15
N SER A 46 14.08 -43.39 2.54
CA SER A 46 13.26 -43.54 3.75
C SER A 46 12.05 -44.48 3.58
N CYS A 47 11.93 -45.21 2.47
CA CYS A 47 10.80 -46.10 2.25
C CYS A 47 10.96 -47.45 3.00
N PRO A 48 9.84 -48.10 3.40
CA PRO A 48 9.89 -49.38 4.10
C PRO A 48 10.61 -50.49 3.32
N ASP A 49 10.55 -50.44 1.99
CA ASP A 49 11.16 -51.42 1.10
C ASP A 49 12.70 -51.34 1.12
N TYR A 50 13.24 -50.12 1.13
CA TYR A 50 14.66 -49.89 1.29
C TYR A 50 15.15 -50.32 2.67
N ALA A 51 14.43 -49.92 3.73
CA ALA A 51 14.79 -50.23 5.11
C ALA A 51 14.87 -51.74 5.42
N LYS A 52 14.09 -52.56 4.70
CA LYS A 52 14.10 -54.02 4.84
C LYS A 52 15.28 -54.68 4.12
N ASN A 53 15.57 -54.25 2.89
CA ASN A 53 16.47 -54.97 2.00
C ASN A 53 17.91 -54.43 2.01
N SER A 54 18.12 -53.16 2.36
CA SER A 54 19.45 -52.52 2.30
C SER A 54 20.48 -53.13 3.27
N LYS A 55 20.03 -53.79 4.33
CA LYS A 55 20.91 -54.50 5.29
C LYS A 55 21.50 -55.79 4.71
N SER A 56 20.78 -56.43 3.79
CA SER A 56 21.17 -57.70 3.17
C SER A 56 21.89 -57.49 1.84
N ASP A 57 21.53 -56.44 1.11
CA ASP A 57 22.17 -56.04 -0.14
C ASP A 57 22.51 -54.54 -0.09
N PRO A 58 23.79 -54.18 0.14
CA PRO A 58 24.24 -52.79 0.16
C PRO A 58 23.97 -52.02 -1.15
N ASN A 59 23.81 -52.73 -2.27
CA ASN A 59 23.53 -52.14 -3.57
C ASN A 59 22.04 -52.12 -3.92
N TYR A 60 21.17 -52.47 -2.96
CA TYR A 60 19.73 -52.52 -3.18
C TYR A 60 19.17 -51.15 -3.59
N GLN A 61 18.41 -51.12 -4.69
CA GLN A 61 17.76 -49.90 -5.18
C GLN A 61 16.25 -50.09 -5.22
N CYS A 62 15.56 -49.45 -4.29
CA CYS A 62 14.10 -49.42 -4.28
C CYS A 62 13.55 -48.60 -5.46
N LYS A 63 12.23 -48.68 -5.69
CA LYS A 63 11.56 -47.92 -6.75
C LYS A 63 11.81 -46.41 -6.71
N HIS A 64 12.00 -45.82 -5.52
CA HIS A 64 12.23 -44.38 -5.37
C HIS A 64 13.67 -43.98 -5.72
N ILE A 65 14.67 -44.79 -5.36
CA ILE A 65 16.06 -44.56 -5.78
C ILE A 65 16.15 -44.65 -7.30
N ARG A 66 15.52 -45.68 -7.89
CA ARG A 66 15.46 -45.83 -9.35
C ARG A 66 14.75 -44.66 -10.03
N ALA A 67 13.67 -44.14 -9.42
CA ALA A 67 12.98 -42.98 -9.93
C ALA A 67 13.89 -41.74 -9.99
N VAL A 68 14.73 -41.51 -8.98
CA VAL A 68 15.71 -40.41 -9.01
C VAL A 68 16.80 -40.65 -10.05
N LEU A 69 17.40 -41.85 -10.08
CA LEU A 69 18.51 -42.16 -11.00
C LEU A 69 18.09 -42.15 -12.48
N ASN A 70 16.82 -42.45 -12.76
CA ASN A 70 16.27 -42.47 -14.12
C ASN A 70 15.47 -41.21 -14.46
N ALA A 71 15.36 -40.23 -13.55
CA ALA A 71 14.62 -39.00 -13.83
C ALA A 71 15.40 -38.14 -14.84
N GLU A 72 14.73 -37.75 -15.92
CA GLU A 72 15.22 -36.68 -16.79
C GLU A 72 15.26 -35.37 -16.01
N GLU A 73 16.33 -34.58 -16.16
CA GLU A 73 16.49 -33.33 -15.40
C GLU A 73 15.31 -32.36 -15.58
N SER A 74 14.69 -32.34 -16.77
CA SER A 74 13.50 -31.54 -17.09
C SER A 74 12.23 -31.98 -16.35
N LYS A 75 12.20 -33.20 -15.79
CA LYS A 75 11.06 -33.76 -15.04
C LYS A 75 11.27 -33.72 -13.52
N ILE A 76 12.40 -33.19 -13.06
CA ILE A 76 12.71 -33.02 -11.64
C ILE A 76 12.20 -31.65 -11.19
N PHE A 77 11.29 -31.63 -10.22
CA PHE A 77 10.76 -30.42 -9.62
C PHE A 77 11.78 -29.83 -8.65
N LYS A 78 12.50 -28.77 -9.03
CA LYS A 78 13.45 -28.10 -8.14
C LYS A 78 12.69 -27.15 -7.20
N PHE A 79 12.85 -27.27 -5.88
CA PHE A 79 12.08 -26.47 -4.90
C PHE A 79 12.23 -24.95 -5.09
N GLN A 80 13.39 -24.47 -5.56
CA GLN A 80 13.60 -23.06 -5.93
C GLN A 80 12.59 -22.54 -6.97
N SER A 81 12.08 -23.40 -7.86
CA SER A 81 11.14 -23.01 -8.90
C SER A 81 9.70 -22.79 -8.40
N LEU A 82 9.32 -23.33 -7.24
CA LEU A 82 7.99 -23.15 -6.64
C LEU A 82 7.84 -21.83 -5.88
N GLN A 83 8.94 -21.26 -5.38
CA GLN A 83 8.91 -20.02 -4.59
C GLN A 83 9.11 -18.74 -5.40
N GLN A 84 9.57 -18.81 -6.65
CA GLN A 84 10.13 -17.63 -7.32
C GLN A 84 9.30 -16.96 -8.41
N ASN A 85 8.15 -17.48 -8.84
CA ASN A 85 7.50 -16.92 -10.06
C ASN A 85 5.98 -16.72 -10.02
N VAL A 86 5.32 -16.73 -8.88
CA VAL A 86 3.96 -16.19 -8.83
C VAL A 86 4.05 -14.68 -8.71
N LYS A 87 4.07 -13.99 -9.86
CA LYS A 87 3.94 -12.53 -9.90
C LYS A 87 2.66 -12.16 -9.15
N PRO A 88 2.71 -11.27 -8.14
CA PRO A 88 1.50 -10.87 -7.43
C PRO A 88 0.42 -10.36 -8.39
N LYS A 89 -0.76 -10.98 -8.38
CA LYS A 89 -1.89 -10.63 -9.24
C LYS A 89 -3.17 -10.61 -8.42
N LEU A 90 -4.02 -9.62 -8.68
CA LEU A 90 -5.39 -9.61 -8.16
C LEU A 90 -6.18 -10.74 -8.84
N ASP A 91 -6.75 -11.63 -8.03
CA ASP A 91 -7.63 -12.67 -8.53
C ASP A 91 -8.99 -12.07 -8.95
N GLU A 92 -9.45 -12.49 -10.12
CA GLU A 92 -10.67 -11.99 -10.76
C GLU A 92 -11.93 -12.34 -9.97
N HIS A 93 -11.93 -13.38 -9.13
CA HIS A 93 -13.09 -13.68 -8.28
C HIS A 93 -13.36 -12.62 -7.21
N PHE A 94 -12.36 -11.78 -6.90
CA PHE A 94 -12.52 -10.64 -6.01
C PHE A 94 -13.01 -9.38 -6.73
N ILE A 95 -13.22 -9.43 -8.05
CA ILE A 95 -13.74 -8.32 -8.85
C ILE A 95 -15.24 -8.56 -9.09
N LYS A 96 -16.05 -7.57 -8.75
CA LYS A 96 -17.49 -7.56 -9.01
C LYS A 96 -17.82 -6.48 -10.02
N ASN A 97 -18.46 -6.86 -11.12
CA ASN A 97 -19.05 -5.91 -12.04
C ASN A 97 -20.45 -5.52 -11.56
N ILE A 98 -20.69 -4.21 -11.40
CA ILE A 98 -22.01 -3.66 -11.07
C ILE A 98 -22.31 -2.56 -12.08
N GLN A 99 -23.35 -2.75 -12.89
CA GLN A 99 -23.78 -1.82 -13.93
C GLN A 99 -22.62 -1.35 -14.84
N GLY A 100 -21.76 -2.28 -15.25
CA GLY A 100 -20.65 -2.00 -16.16
C GLY A 100 -19.41 -1.37 -15.52
N LYS A 101 -19.39 -1.17 -14.19
CA LYS A 101 -18.19 -0.74 -13.45
C LYS A 101 -17.66 -1.88 -12.58
N ASP A 102 -16.35 -2.04 -12.59
CA ASP A 102 -15.66 -3.04 -11.76
C ASP A 102 -15.30 -2.48 -10.39
N PHE A 103 -15.64 -3.27 -9.37
CA PHE A 103 -15.32 -3.00 -7.97
C PHE A 103 -14.51 -4.15 -7.40
N VAL A 104 -13.45 -3.83 -6.68
CA VAL A 104 -12.66 -4.85 -5.97
C VAL A 104 -13.24 -5.09 -4.59
N LEU A 105 -13.26 -6.34 -4.13
CA LEU A 105 -13.57 -6.66 -2.74
C LEU A 105 -12.36 -6.38 -1.84
N TYR A 106 -12.60 -5.92 -0.62
CA TYR A 106 -11.55 -5.73 0.38
C TYR A 106 -10.69 -6.98 0.57
N ALA A 107 -11.29 -8.17 0.52
CA ALA A 107 -10.58 -9.45 0.59
C ALA A 107 -9.51 -9.60 -0.50
N GLY A 108 -9.80 -9.16 -1.74
CA GLY A 108 -8.84 -9.20 -2.85
C GLY A 108 -7.71 -8.20 -2.69
N LEU A 109 -8.00 -7.00 -2.17
CA LEU A 109 -6.96 -6.04 -1.83
C LEU A 109 -6.03 -6.59 -0.76
N LEU A 110 -6.58 -7.21 0.29
CA LEU A 110 -5.79 -7.78 1.38
C LEU A 110 -4.94 -8.95 0.90
N ASP A 111 -5.51 -9.85 0.09
CA ASP A 111 -4.79 -10.97 -0.49
C ASP A 111 -3.62 -10.50 -1.37
N LEU A 112 -3.87 -9.60 -2.33
CA LEU A 112 -2.81 -9.02 -3.17
C LEU A 112 -1.76 -8.28 -2.33
N SER A 113 -2.16 -7.64 -1.24
CA SER A 113 -1.22 -6.98 -0.33
C SER A 113 -0.29 -8.00 0.33
N HIS A 114 -0.80 -9.15 0.78
CA HIS A 114 0.04 -10.22 1.32
C HIS A 114 0.98 -10.81 0.27
N GLN A 115 0.50 -11.04 -0.96
CA GLN A 115 1.34 -11.47 -2.09
C GLN A 115 2.49 -10.47 -2.34
N LYS A 116 2.22 -9.16 -2.23
CA LYS A 116 3.20 -8.07 -2.34
C LYS A 116 4.04 -7.82 -1.08
N GLY A 117 3.87 -8.62 -0.03
CA GLY A 117 4.69 -8.54 1.17
C GLY A 117 4.23 -7.45 2.14
N LEU A 118 2.93 -7.25 2.33
CA LEU A 118 2.38 -6.52 3.47
C LEU A 118 2.90 -7.15 4.77
N GLN A 119 3.51 -6.34 5.63
CA GLN A 119 4.04 -6.76 6.92
C GLN A 119 3.14 -6.30 8.07
N LYS A 120 2.57 -5.09 7.96
CA LYS A 120 1.75 -4.49 9.02
C LYS A 120 0.64 -3.64 8.42
N LEU A 121 -0.55 -3.72 9.02
CA LEU A 121 -1.67 -2.84 8.73
C LEU A 121 -2.25 -2.32 10.04
N GLU A 122 -2.10 -1.03 10.30
CA GLU A 122 -2.58 -0.37 11.52
C GLU A 122 -3.67 0.62 11.21
N VAL A 123 -4.67 0.73 12.09
CA VAL A 123 -5.71 1.75 12.00
C VAL A 123 -5.86 2.44 13.34
N LYS A 124 -5.95 3.77 13.32
CA LYS A 124 -6.23 4.59 14.48
C LYS A 124 -7.41 5.51 14.19
N ALA A 125 -8.34 5.58 15.13
CA ALA A 125 -9.38 6.61 15.10
C ALA A 125 -8.72 7.97 15.39
N ILE A 126 -8.94 8.92 14.49
CA ILE A 126 -8.52 10.32 14.62
C ILE A 126 -9.67 11.16 15.18
N GLN A 127 -10.89 10.83 14.77
CA GLN A 127 -12.11 11.47 15.26
C GLN A 127 -13.17 10.40 15.57
N TYR A 128 -13.72 10.47 16.77
CA TYR A 128 -14.88 9.68 17.17
C TYR A 128 -16.19 10.40 16.82
N PRO A 129 -17.25 9.67 16.46
CA PRO A 129 -18.53 10.27 16.10
C PRO A 129 -19.23 10.85 17.34
N THR A 130 -19.57 12.14 17.32
CA THR A 130 -20.34 12.81 18.38
C THR A 130 -21.45 13.65 17.78
N LYS A 131 -22.37 14.15 18.61
CA LYS A 131 -23.47 14.99 18.11
C LYS A 131 -22.94 16.32 17.53
N GLU A 132 -21.89 16.87 18.15
CA GLU A 132 -21.29 18.17 17.83
C GLU A 132 -20.59 18.16 16.47
N ASN A 133 -20.00 17.02 16.08
CA ASN A 133 -19.36 16.84 14.78
C ASN A 133 -20.26 16.21 13.71
N GLY A 134 -21.57 16.14 13.95
CA GLY A 134 -22.53 15.55 13.01
C GLY A 134 -22.39 14.04 12.86
N TYR A 135 -21.87 13.35 13.87
CA TYR A 135 -21.53 11.93 13.90
C TYR A 135 -20.49 11.52 12.85
N GLU A 136 -19.57 12.43 12.52
CA GLU A 136 -18.46 12.17 11.63
C GLU A 136 -17.34 11.41 12.35
N ALA A 137 -16.96 10.26 11.81
CA ALA A 137 -15.83 9.46 12.25
C ALA A 137 -14.71 9.52 11.22
N ILE A 138 -13.46 9.69 11.67
CA ILE A 138 -12.29 9.71 10.80
C ILE A 138 -11.28 8.71 11.34
N CYS A 139 -10.82 7.80 10.48
CA CYS A 139 -9.78 6.83 10.78
C CYS A 139 -8.59 7.02 9.86
N ARG A 140 -7.38 6.89 10.40
CA ARG A 140 -6.12 6.85 9.65
C ARG A 140 -5.62 5.41 9.60
N ALA A 141 -5.34 4.91 8.41
CA ALA A 141 -4.72 3.60 8.21
C ALA A 141 -3.27 3.76 7.75
N VAL A 142 -2.41 2.82 8.14
CA VAL A 142 -1.01 2.72 7.72
C VAL A 142 -0.72 1.30 7.29
N ALA A 143 -0.25 1.12 6.06
CA ALA A 143 0.26 -0.15 5.56
C ALA A 143 1.78 -0.08 5.45
N THR A 144 2.49 -1.08 5.99
CA THR A 144 3.95 -1.20 5.94
C THR A 144 4.32 -2.47 5.20
N SER A 145 5.17 -2.37 4.17
CA SER A 145 5.71 -3.53 3.45
C SER A 145 6.88 -4.16 4.21
N LYS A 146 7.24 -5.40 3.86
CA LYS A 146 8.46 -6.06 4.34
C LYS A 146 9.74 -5.34 3.93
N THR A 147 9.69 -4.54 2.87
CA THR A 147 10.80 -3.69 2.39
C THR A 147 10.89 -2.35 3.12
N GLY A 148 9.93 -2.04 4.00
CA GLY A 148 9.89 -0.81 4.80
C GLY A 148 9.14 0.35 4.15
N GLU A 149 8.56 0.17 2.97
CA GLU A 149 7.69 1.16 2.34
C GLU A 149 6.43 1.36 3.19
N MET A 150 6.01 2.61 3.34
CA MET A 150 4.84 2.96 4.14
C MET A 150 3.84 3.76 3.32
N PHE A 151 2.59 3.31 3.38
CA PHE A 151 1.44 3.95 2.75
C PHE A 151 0.49 4.40 3.84
N VAL A 152 -0.15 5.55 3.64
CA VAL A 152 -1.04 6.17 4.62
C VAL A 152 -2.23 6.72 3.89
N ASP A 153 -3.42 6.39 4.37
CA ASP A 153 -4.65 7.02 3.90
C ASP A 153 -5.68 7.15 5.04
N TYR A 154 -6.72 7.93 4.79
CA TYR A 154 -7.77 8.30 5.71
C TYR A 154 -9.12 7.85 5.16
N GLY A 155 -9.99 7.43 6.07
CA GLY A 155 -11.38 7.08 5.79
C GLY A 155 -12.29 7.87 6.70
N ASP A 156 -13.27 8.53 6.10
CA ASP A 156 -14.32 9.31 6.77
C ASP A 156 -15.66 8.57 6.66
N ALA A 157 -16.54 8.74 7.65
CA ALA A 157 -17.89 8.20 7.61
C ALA A 157 -18.82 8.98 8.54
N ASN A 158 -19.99 9.33 8.01
CA ASN A 158 -21.08 9.96 8.74
C ASN A 158 -22.43 9.42 8.24
N PRO A 159 -23.54 9.67 8.93
CA PRO A 159 -24.87 9.19 8.51
C PRO A 159 -25.34 9.69 7.14
N LYS A 160 -24.75 10.76 6.57
CA LYS A 160 -25.09 11.31 5.25
C LYS A 160 -24.35 10.63 4.11
N ASN A 161 -23.19 10.02 4.37
CA ASN A 161 -22.37 9.33 3.35
C ASN A 161 -22.33 7.81 3.54
N CYS A 162 -23.10 7.27 4.49
CA CYS A 162 -23.27 5.83 4.72
C CYS A 162 -24.69 5.41 4.33
N ASN A 163 -24.86 4.16 3.91
CA ASN A 163 -26.21 3.62 3.78
C ASN A 163 -26.94 3.58 5.13
N LYS A 164 -28.26 3.51 5.10
CA LYS A 164 -29.11 3.50 6.31
C LYS A 164 -28.79 2.35 7.27
N MET A 165 -28.37 1.19 6.77
CA MET A 165 -28.03 0.01 7.59
C MET A 165 -26.71 0.20 8.36
N ILE A 166 -25.78 0.97 7.79
CA ILE A 166 -24.43 1.23 8.31
C ILE A 166 -24.34 2.57 9.06
N ALA A 167 -25.33 3.44 8.94
CA ALA A 167 -25.36 4.75 9.61
C ALA A 167 -25.20 4.69 11.15
N GLN A 168 -25.55 3.57 11.78
CA GLN A 168 -25.31 3.32 13.22
C GLN A 168 -23.90 2.81 13.55
N HIS A 169 -23.10 2.50 12.53
CA HIS A 169 -21.77 1.89 12.62
C HIS A 169 -20.70 2.71 11.88
N VAL A 170 -20.84 4.04 11.87
CA VAL A 170 -19.94 4.97 11.14
C VAL A 170 -18.47 4.76 11.46
N LEU A 171 -18.09 4.51 12.72
CA LEU A 171 -16.68 4.26 13.05
C LEU A 171 -16.12 3.00 12.38
N ARG A 172 -16.93 1.93 12.25
CA ARG A 172 -16.56 0.71 11.52
C ARG A 172 -16.42 1.00 10.03
N MET A 173 -17.29 1.83 9.47
CA MET A 173 -17.21 2.25 8.07
C MET A 173 -15.97 3.12 7.79
N ALA A 174 -15.69 4.13 8.61
CA ALA A 174 -14.48 4.95 8.51
C ALA A 174 -13.21 4.08 8.56
N SER A 175 -13.17 3.10 9.47
CA SER A 175 -12.07 2.12 9.56
C SER A 175 -11.95 1.24 8.30
N THR A 176 -13.07 0.81 7.73
CA THR A 176 -13.08 -0.02 6.52
C THR A 176 -12.63 0.78 5.29
N ARG A 177 -13.08 2.02 5.16
CA ARG A 177 -12.67 2.97 4.12
C ARG A 177 -11.17 3.26 4.19
N SER A 178 -10.65 3.58 5.38
CA SER A 178 -9.23 3.88 5.54
C SER A 178 -8.34 2.69 5.16
N LYS A 179 -8.72 1.46 5.58
CA LYS A 179 -8.01 0.24 5.18
C LYS A 179 -8.08 0.00 3.68
N SER A 180 -9.26 0.12 3.08
CA SER A 180 -9.44 -0.14 1.64
C SER A 180 -8.61 0.82 0.79
N ARG A 181 -8.63 2.12 1.14
CA ARG A 181 -7.86 3.14 0.44
C ARG A 181 -6.35 2.93 0.56
N VAL A 182 -5.83 2.69 1.77
CA VAL A 182 -4.39 2.45 1.96
C VAL A 182 -3.92 1.17 1.27
N LEU A 183 -4.74 0.12 1.23
CA LEU A 183 -4.40 -1.11 0.52
C LEU A 183 -4.45 -0.94 -0.99
N ARG A 184 -5.34 -0.10 -1.53
CA ARG A 184 -5.32 0.27 -2.96
C ARG A 184 -4.02 0.99 -3.32
N ASP A 185 -3.58 1.94 -2.51
CA ASP A 185 -2.30 2.63 -2.71
C ASP A 185 -1.13 1.65 -2.63
N PHE A 186 -1.11 0.78 -1.62
CA PHE A 186 -0.09 -0.27 -1.45
C PHE A 186 -0.04 -1.22 -2.64
N THR A 187 -1.21 -1.61 -3.17
CA THR A 187 -1.32 -2.60 -4.25
C THR A 187 -1.29 -2.00 -5.65
N ASN A 188 -1.31 -0.67 -5.78
CA ASN A 188 -1.48 0.04 -7.05
C ASN A 188 -2.74 -0.41 -7.81
N VAL A 189 -3.85 -0.60 -7.08
CA VAL A 189 -5.16 -0.94 -7.67
C VAL A 189 -6.01 0.32 -7.79
N GLY A 190 -6.32 0.71 -9.02
CA GLY A 190 -7.13 1.88 -9.33
C GLY A 190 -8.65 1.67 -9.19
N MET A 191 -9.11 0.43 -9.07
CA MET A 191 -10.53 0.12 -8.82
C MET A 191 -10.94 0.53 -7.41
N THR A 192 -12.14 1.08 -7.28
CA THR A 192 -12.75 1.39 -5.99
C THR A 192 -13.11 0.10 -5.25
N ALA A 193 -12.88 0.05 -3.94
CA ALA A 193 -13.32 -1.09 -3.15
C ALA A 193 -14.84 -1.05 -2.96
N LEU A 194 -15.53 -2.18 -3.02
CA LEU A 194 -16.98 -2.18 -2.84
C LEU A 194 -17.36 -1.73 -1.43
N GLU A 195 -16.58 -2.13 -0.43
CA GLU A 195 -16.80 -1.86 0.99
C GLU A 195 -16.45 -0.42 1.41
N GLU A 196 -15.78 0.37 0.56
CA GLU A 196 -15.58 1.80 0.84
C GLU A 196 -16.79 2.66 0.43
N LEU A 197 -17.77 2.09 -0.28
CA LEU A 197 -18.94 2.82 -0.78
C LEU A 197 -20.04 2.96 0.27
N GLY A 198 -20.70 4.11 0.25
CA GLY A 198 -21.90 4.40 1.04
C GLY A 198 -23.13 3.72 0.46
N GLU A 199 -23.65 4.27 -0.64
CA GLU A 199 -24.65 3.64 -1.48
C GLU A 199 -24.08 3.38 -2.88
N ILE A 200 -24.31 2.18 -3.40
CA ILE A 200 -23.83 1.76 -4.73
C ILE A 200 -24.42 2.66 -5.84
N SER A 201 -25.67 3.13 -5.65
CA SER A 201 -26.36 4.05 -6.56
C SER A 201 -25.65 5.39 -6.76
N ASP A 202 -24.96 5.90 -5.73
CA ASP A 202 -24.29 7.21 -5.81
C ASP A 202 -23.10 7.20 -6.77
N VAL A 203 -22.45 6.04 -6.94
CA VAL A 203 -21.28 5.88 -7.82
C VAL A 203 -21.69 5.56 -9.26
N LEU A 204 -22.80 4.87 -9.43
CA LEU A 204 -23.24 4.42 -10.75
C LEU A 204 -23.82 5.55 -11.57
N GLY A 205 -24.29 6.62 -10.92
CA GLY A 205 -24.87 7.77 -11.60
C GLY A 205 -26.24 7.42 -12.15
N ASN A 206 -27.24 8.21 -11.80
CA ASN A 206 -28.57 8.05 -12.38
C ASN A 206 -28.49 8.48 -13.85
N ASP A 207 -28.27 7.54 -14.77
CA ASP A 207 -28.22 7.78 -16.22
C ASP A 207 -29.63 8.01 -16.81
N ASN A 208 -30.49 8.68 -16.04
CA ASN A 208 -31.75 9.23 -16.50
C ASN A 208 -31.48 10.68 -16.90
N GLY A 209 -31.20 10.88 -18.19
CA GLY A 209 -30.80 12.14 -18.81
C GLY A 209 -31.66 13.34 -18.42
N ASN A 210 -31.22 14.08 -17.40
CA ASN A 210 -31.70 15.42 -17.14
C ASN A 210 -30.48 16.36 -17.02
N PRO A 211 -30.23 17.24 -18.00
CA PRO A 211 -29.04 18.07 -17.99
C PRO A 211 -29.13 19.08 -16.83
N LYS A 212 -28.30 18.88 -15.80
CA LYS A 212 -28.09 19.86 -14.74
C LYS A 212 -27.46 21.11 -15.36
N LYS A 213 -28.30 22.14 -15.55
CA LYS A 213 -27.88 23.49 -15.95
C LYS A 213 -26.77 24.00 -15.02
N THR A 214 -25.59 24.15 -15.58
CA THR A 214 -24.46 24.89 -15.03
C THR A 214 -24.89 26.35 -14.82
N ARG A 215 -25.16 26.74 -13.57
CA ARG A 215 -25.25 28.16 -13.21
C ARG A 215 -23.85 28.69 -13.00
N GLY A 216 -23.23 29.13 -14.10
CA GLY A 216 -22.12 30.08 -14.01
C GLY A 216 -22.66 31.40 -13.45
N ARG A 217 -22.00 31.96 -12.43
CA ARG A 217 -22.19 33.37 -12.10
C ARG A 217 -20.82 34.05 -11.94
N LYS A 218 -20.68 35.04 -12.81
CA LYS A 218 -19.55 35.93 -13.08
C LYS A 218 -19.01 36.64 -11.84
N THR A 219 -17.70 36.85 -11.90
CA THR A 219 -16.92 37.87 -11.22
C THR A 219 -17.43 39.28 -11.51
N SER A 220 -17.41 40.15 -10.50
CA SER A 220 -17.48 41.60 -10.67
C SER A 220 -16.62 42.29 -9.61
N SER A 221 -15.54 42.90 -10.07
CA SER A 221 -14.75 43.94 -9.42
C SER A 221 -15.59 45.22 -9.23
N THR A 222 -15.35 46.01 -8.16
CA THR A 222 -14.89 47.44 -8.17
C THR A 222 -14.83 48.03 -6.74
N LYS A 223 -13.74 48.79 -6.47
CA LYS A 223 -13.38 49.83 -5.46
C LYS A 223 -14.55 50.71 -4.92
N ALA A 224 -14.49 51.50 -3.83
CA ALA A 224 -13.57 51.83 -2.71
C ALA A 224 -14.30 52.80 -1.71
N LYS A 225 -13.90 52.81 -0.41
CA LYS A 225 -13.90 53.87 0.67
C LYS A 225 -15.19 54.72 0.92
N THR A 226 -15.57 55.25 2.10
CA THR A 226 -14.91 55.69 3.35
C THR A 226 -16.00 55.98 4.44
N GLU A 227 -15.59 55.99 5.74
CA GLU A 227 -16.12 56.79 6.88
C GLU A 227 -17.58 56.56 7.38
N THR A 228 -17.95 56.49 8.66
CA THR A 228 -17.50 57.09 9.95
C THR A 228 -18.13 56.35 11.15
N ASN A 229 -17.41 56.26 12.28
CA ASN A 229 -17.86 55.87 13.65
C ASN A 229 -18.15 57.17 14.48
N PRO A 230 -18.43 57.14 15.81
CA PRO A 230 -19.37 56.39 16.69
C PRO A 230 -20.16 57.39 17.62
N PRO A 231 -20.87 57.00 18.71
CA PRO A 231 -20.24 56.93 20.07
C PRO A 231 -20.81 55.78 20.96
N GLU A 232 -19.99 55.03 21.72
CA GLU A 232 -19.43 55.33 23.06
C GLU A 232 -20.41 55.06 24.23
N SER A 233 -20.13 54.02 25.02
CA SER A 233 -19.96 54.15 26.48
C SER A 233 -19.31 52.90 27.06
N SER A 234 -18.21 53.17 27.76
CA SER A 234 -17.27 52.26 28.37
C SER A 234 -17.53 52.23 29.90
N PRO A 235 -16.61 51.82 30.79
CA PRO A 235 -16.34 50.47 31.32
C PRO A 235 -16.22 50.54 32.89
N PRO A 236 -15.17 50.05 33.60
CA PRO A 236 -14.59 48.71 33.92
C PRO A 236 -14.66 48.49 35.48
N PRO A 237 -13.66 48.02 36.29
CA PRO A 237 -12.48 47.11 36.18
C PRO A 237 -12.45 46.04 37.35
N GLU A 238 -11.53 45.06 37.53
CA GLU A 238 -10.15 45.12 38.10
C GLU A 238 -9.61 43.69 38.44
N LYS A 239 -8.37 43.31 38.04
CA LYS A 239 -7.12 43.05 38.85
C LYS A 239 -7.05 41.70 39.63
N LYS A 240 -5.94 40.92 39.77
CA LYS A 240 -4.45 41.00 39.65
C LYS A 240 -3.90 39.53 39.65
N GLU A 241 -2.95 39.11 38.80
CA GLU A 241 -1.47 38.91 38.99
C GLU A 241 -1.01 37.85 40.05
N PRO A 242 0.27 37.40 40.14
CA PRO A 242 1.35 37.06 39.16
C PRO A 242 1.97 35.64 39.47
N VAL A 243 2.96 35.04 38.78
CA VAL A 243 4.43 35.14 39.02
C VAL A 243 5.16 34.02 38.23
N GLN A 244 6.13 34.44 37.39
CA GLN A 244 7.53 33.99 37.16
C GLN A 244 7.89 32.48 37.14
N SER A 245 8.94 31.99 36.47
CA SER A 245 10.02 32.44 35.57
C SER A 245 10.74 31.11 35.19
N THR A 246 11.64 30.95 34.22
CA THR A 246 12.84 31.73 33.83
C THR A 246 13.31 31.02 32.54
N GLU A 247 13.41 31.67 31.38
CA GLU A 247 14.62 32.31 30.81
C GLU A 247 15.85 31.36 30.80
N GLN A 248 16.67 31.27 29.76
CA GLN A 248 17.31 32.33 28.96
C GLN A 248 17.60 31.85 27.52
N LYS A 249 17.41 32.64 26.44
CA LYS A 249 18.16 33.84 25.97
C LYS A 249 19.65 33.54 25.71
N ALA A 250 20.32 34.00 24.66
CA ALA A 250 20.12 35.11 23.72
C ALA A 250 20.91 34.79 22.41
N SER A 251 20.64 35.40 21.27
CA SER A 251 21.15 36.76 21.00
C SER A 251 20.51 37.39 19.76
N GLU A 252 20.20 38.68 19.96
CA GLU A 252 19.93 39.75 18.99
C GLU A 252 21.20 39.97 18.12
N ALA A 253 21.25 40.62 16.95
CA ALA A 253 20.40 41.53 16.21
C ALA A 253 20.90 41.52 14.73
N ASN A 254 20.04 41.75 13.73
CA ASN A 254 20.09 42.95 12.88
C ASN A 254 19.01 42.91 11.79
N GLN A 255 18.35 44.05 11.60
CA GLN A 255 17.38 44.26 10.53
C GLN A 255 18.13 44.41 9.19
N ASN A 256 17.88 43.49 8.27
CA ASN A 256 17.93 43.75 6.84
C ASN A 256 17.05 42.70 6.16
N ASP A 257 16.03 43.18 5.43
CA ASP A 257 15.14 42.44 4.52
C ASP A 257 15.48 40.95 4.34
N THR A 258 14.99 40.10 5.23
CA THR A 258 15.21 38.65 5.12
C THR A 258 13.86 37.99 4.98
N LYS A 259 13.46 37.79 3.72
CA LYS A 259 12.43 36.79 3.41
C LYS A 259 12.83 35.48 4.11
N PRO A 260 11.89 34.79 4.76
CA PRO A 260 12.21 33.56 5.48
C PRO A 260 12.88 32.56 4.54
N ARG A 261 14.00 31.97 4.98
CA ARG A 261 14.71 30.90 4.26
C ARG A 261 13.77 29.73 3.97
N MET A 262 14.09 28.94 2.95
CA MET A 262 13.27 27.79 2.58
C MET A 262 13.06 26.82 3.74
N SER A 263 11.83 26.33 3.89
CA SER A 263 11.48 25.37 4.94
C SER A 263 12.09 24.00 4.66
N GLU A 264 12.23 23.17 5.69
CA GLU A 264 12.76 21.80 5.54
C GLU A 264 11.92 20.95 4.57
N ALA A 265 10.61 21.20 4.52
CA ALA A 265 9.71 20.56 3.56
C ALA A 265 10.02 20.99 2.11
N GLN A 266 10.35 22.25 1.89
CA GLN A 266 10.73 22.78 0.56
C GLN A 266 12.09 22.22 0.12
N LYS A 267 13.07 22.12 1.03
CA LYS A 267 14.38 21.47 0.77
C LYS A 267 14.18 20.04 0.26
N ARG A 268 13.40 19.25 1.00
CA ARG A 268 13.10 17.85 0.64
C ARG A 268 12.36 17.73 -0.69
N ALA A 269 11.43 18.66 -0.99
CA ALA A 269 10.69 18.66 -2.25
C ALA A 269 11.60 18.91 -3.46
N VAL A 270 12.53 19.89 -3.35
CA VAL A 270 13.50 20.20 -4.40
C VAL A 270 14.43 19.01 -4.67
N GLN A 271 15.01 18.43 -3.62
CA GLN A 271 15.92 17.26 -3.74
C GLN A 271 15.23 16.03 -4.34
N ASN A 272 13.98 15.76 -3.94
CA ASN A 272 13.23 14.62 -4.47
C ASN A 272 12.85 14.81 -5.96
N LEU A 273 12.53 16.04 -6.37
CA LEU A 273 12.26 16.36 -7.78
C LEU A 273 13.52 16.24 -8.64
N ALA A 274 14.66 16.74 -8.15
CA ALA A 274 15.95 16.61 -8.84
C ALA A 274 16.33 15.14 -9.05
N LYS A 275 16.24 14.32 -7.99
CA LYS A 275 16.51 12.87 -8.06
C LYS A 275 15.61 12.13 -9.05
N ARG A 276 14.31 12.44 -9.08
CA ARG A 276 13.36 11.83 -10.04
C ARG A 276 13.68 12.18 -11.49
N ARG A 277 14.34 13.31 -11.73
CA ARG A 277 14.67 13.82 -13.06
C ARG A 277 16.11 13.53 -13.47
N GLY A 278 16.87 12.84 -12.64
CA GLY A 278 18.29 12.55 -12.89
C GLY A 278 19.17 13.80 -12.91
N ILE A 279 18.71 14.90 -12.30
CA ILE A 279 19.48 16.13 -12.17
C ILE A 279 20.45 15.93 -10.99
N SER A 280 21.75 16.10 -11.27
CA SER A 280 22.79 16.02 -10.23
C SER A 280 22.69 17.20 -9.26
N GLU A 281 23.26 17.05 -8.06
CA GLU A 281 23.26 18.10 -7.04
C GLU A 281 23.99 19.36 -7.53
N GLU A 282 25.09 19.17 -8.27
CA GLU A 282 25.86 20.25 -8.91
C GLU A 282 25.03 21.02 -9.94
N GLN A 283 24.31 20.32 -10.83
CA GLN A 283 23.43 20.97 -11.82
C GLN A 283 22.25 21.70 -11.17
N LEU A 284 21.78 21.20 -10.03
CA LEU A 284 20.68 21.82 -9.29
C LEU A 284 21.11 23.15 -8.64
N GLU A 285 22.35 23.20 -8.15
CA GLU A 285 22.97 24.42 -7.63
C GLU A 285 23.21 25.44 -8.75
N GLU A 286 23.73 25.02 -9.91
CA GLU A 286 23.88 25.88 -11.09
C GLU A 286 22.54 26.48 -11.53
N MET A 287 21.47 25.68 -11.59
CA MET A 287 20.13 26.16 -11.94
C MET A 287 19.55 27.16 -10.92
N ALA A 288 19.88 27.01 -9.64
CA ALA A 288 19.47 27.92 -8.59
C ALA A 288 20.21 29.27 -8.70
N VAL A 289 21.52 29.22 -8.92
CA VAL A 289 22.37 30.39 -9.11
C VAL A 289 22.02 31.13 -10.41
N GLU A 290 21.79 30.43 -11.51
CA GLU A 290 21.43 31.04 -12.80
C GLU A 290 20.10 31.82 -12.71
N LYS A 291 19.12 31.27 -11.99
CA LYS A 291 17.76 31.82 -11.97
C LYS A 291 17.52 32.84 -10.86
N TYR A 292 18.19 32.68 -9.72
CA TYR A 292 17.97 33.50 -8.53
C TYR A 292 19.22 34.24 -8.06
N GLY A 293 20.39 33.98 -8.66
CA GLY A 293 21.66 34.64 -8.30
C GLY A 293 22.18 34.25 -6.91
N ILE A 294 21.63 33.20 -6.30
CA ILE A 294 21.92 32.78 -4.93
C ILE A 294 21.96 31.25 -4.85
N ASP A 295 22.80 30.73 -3.96
CA ASP A 295 22.96 29.30 -3.74
C ASP A 295 21.66 28.63 -3.28
N LEU A 296 21.51 27.36 -3.61
CA LEU A 296 20.32 26.58 -3.28
C LEU A 296 19.97 26.65 -1.79
N GLU A 297 20.95 26.60 -0.90
CA GLU A 297 20.70 26.64 0.55
C GLU A 297 20.17 27.98 1.07
N ASN A 298 20.38 29.04 0.30
CA ASN A 298 20.08 30.43 0.65
C ASN A 298 18.78 30.94 0.03
N LEU A 299 18.08 30.13 -0.78
CA LEU A 299 16.80 30.53 -1.35
C LEU A 299 15.75 30.83 -0.26
N SER A 300 14.98 31.88 -0.52
CA SER A 300 13.81 32.21 0.29
C SER A 300 12.69 31.19 0.06
N SER A 301 11.75 31.10 1.00
CA SER A 301 10.58 30.22 0.91
C SER A 301 9.71 30.51 -0.32
N SER A 302 9.59 31.78 -0.76
CA SER A 302 8.83 32.12 -1.98
C SER A 302 9.55 31.68 -3.25
N ASP A 303 10.87 31.81 -3.26
CA ASP A 303 11.69 31.51 -4.42
C ASP A 303 11.84 30.00 -4.56
N ALA A 304 11.98 29.27 -3.45
CA ALA A 304 11.95 27.81 -3.41
C ALA A 304 10.62 27.24 -3.95
N ALA A 305 9.47 27.83 -3.59
CA ALA A 305 8.18 27.42 -4.13
C ALA A 305 8.05 27.68 -5.64
N SER A 306 8.70 28.74 -6.14
CA SER A 306 8.73 29.06 -7.57
C SER A 306 9.71 28.16 -8.33
N PHE A 307 10.82 27.81 -7.72
CA PHE A 307 11.81 26.88 -8.24
C PHE A 307 11.23 25.47 -8.36
N ILE A 308 10.51 24.98 -7.34
CA ILE A 308 9.78 23.71 -7.37
C ILE A 308 8.81 23.66 -8.56
N ARG A 309 8.05 24.73 -8.81
CA ARG A 309 7.12 24.80 -9.95
C ARG A 309 7.86 24.76 -11.29
N ASN A 310 9.01 25.40 -11.39
CA ASN A 310 9.82 25.35 -12.61
C ASN A 310 10.43 23.95 -12.84
N LEU A 311 10.96 23.32 -11.79
CA LEU A 311 11.37 21.93 -11.78
C LEU A 311 10.22 20.94 -12.00
N GLN A 312 8.97 21.37 -12.03
CA GLN A 312 7.84 20.53 -12.44
C GLN A 312 7.47 20.74 -13.91
N GLN A 313 7.72 21.92 -14.48
CA GLN A 313 7.30 22.29 -15.83
C GLN A 313 8.32 21.99 -16.93
N THR A 314 9.62 21.91 -16.62
CA THR A 314 10.66 21.62 -17.61
C THR A 314 10.71 20.12 -17.92
N SER A 315 9.94 19.62 -18.88
CA SER A 315 9.98 18.21 -19.31
C SER A 315 11.24 17.85 -20.09
#